data_AF-A0A7C1Z265-F1
#
_entry.id   AF-A0A7C1Z265-F1
#
_cell.length_a   1.000
_cell.length_b   1.000
_cell.length_c   1.000
_cell.angle_alpha   90.00
_cell.angle_beta   90.00
_cell.angle_gamma   90.00
#
_symmetry.space_group_name_H-M   'P 1'
#
loop_
_entity.id
_entity.type
_entity.pdbx_description
1 polymer ?
#
loop_
_entity_poly.entity_id
_entity_poly.type
_entity_poly.pdbx_seq_one_letter_code
_entity_poly.pdbx_strand_id
1 'polypeptide(L)'
;MGKNYMNKKVLALLITGIVIVSVVSVSLTVIFWPQAGNNDGNIDITAPTVEVTNPTNTIYTNAELLLNITVTDDNGINTVWYNWEGSNVTY
;
A
#
# COMPACT_ATOMS: atom_id res chain seq x y z
N MET A 1 40.85 -7.96 32.26
CA MET A 1 39.39 -8.00 32.02
C MET A 1 39.08 -9.21 31.15
N GLY A 2 38.51 -10.29 31.69
CA GLY A 2 38.24 -11.52 30.92
C GLY A 2 37.03 -11.35 29.99
N LYS A 3 37.14 -11.78 28.72
CA LYS A 3 36.01 -11.77 27.78
C LYS A 3 34.95 -12.77 28.23
N ASN A 4 33.73 -12.29 28.45
CA ASN A 4 32.60 -13.12 28.82
C ASN A 4 31.94 -13.63 27.53
N TYR A 5 32.05 -14.94 27.28
CA TYR A 5 31.53 -15.56 26.05
C TYR A 5 30.13 -16.10 26.27
N MET A 6 29.20 -15.69 25.40
CA MET A 6 27.80 -16.13 25.47
C MET A 6 27.67 -17.62 25.14
N ASN A 7 26.82 -18.32 25.89
CA ASN A 7 26.56 -19.76 25.70
C ASN A 7 25.93 -20.02 24.32
N LYS A 8 26.47 -20.99 23.58
CA LYS A 8 26.02 -21.32 22.21
C LYS A 8 24.52 -21.63 22.11
N LYS A 9 23.90 -22.18 23.16
CA LYS A 9 22.45 -22.45 23.20
C LYS A 9 21.62 -21.17 23.31
N VAL A 10 22.10 -20.19 24.07
CA VAL A 10 21.48 -18.86 24.22
C VAL A 10 21.62 -18.07 22.92
N LEU A 11 22.80 -18.17 22.28
CA LEU A 11 23.03 -17.59 20.96
C LEU A 11 22.08 -18.18 19.90
N ALA A 12 21.85 -19.50 19.91
CA ALA A 12 20.93 -20.15 18.97
C ALA A 12 19.45 -19.73 19.17
N LEU A 13 19.00 -19.56 20.42
CA LEU A 13 17.64 -19.10 20.76
C LEU A 13 17.37 -17.66 20.29
N LEU A 14 18.37 -16.77 20.39
CA LEU A 14 18.26 -15.41 19.87
C LEU A 14 18.17 -15.41 18.34
N ILE A 15 18.95 -16.26 17.66
CA ILE A 15 18.95 -16.36 16.20
C ILE A 15 17.62 -16.93 15.69
N THR A 16 17.11 -18.02 16.27
CA THR A 16 15.83 -18.62 15.84
C THR A 16 14.62 -17.75 16.19
N GLY A 17 14.64 -17.05 17.33
CA GLY A 17 13.59 -16.08 17.69
C GLY A 17 13.52 -14.88 16.73
N ILE A 18 14.66 -14.34 16.31
CA ILE A 18 14.75 -13.26 15.31
C ILE A 18 14.20 -13.73 13.94
N VAL A 19 14.53 -14.96 13.54
CA VAL A 19 14.04 -15.54 12.28
C VAL A 19 12.51 -15.73 12.32
N ILE A 20 11.93 -16.21 13.42
CA ILE A 20 10.46 -16.44 13.50
C ILE A 20 9.66 -15.13 13.57
N VAL A 21 10.15 -14.11 14.28
CA VAL A 21 9.48 -12.79 14.34
C VAL A 21 9.54 -12.06 12.99
N SER A 22 10.56 -12.33 12.15
CA SER A 22 10.63 -11.76 10.79
C SER A 22 9.59 -12.33 9.82
N VAL A 23 9.10 -13.56 10.01
CA VAL A 23 8.08 -14.16 9.11
C VAL A 23 6.66 -13.64 9.41
N VAL A 24 6.43 -12.99 10.55
CA VAL A 24 5.11 -12.41 10.90
C VAL A 24 4.98 -10.95 10.43
N SER A 25 6.03 -10.36 9.87
CA SER A 25 5.96 -9.09 9.12
C SER A 25 6.35 -9.31 7.66
N VAL A 26 5.61 -10.19 6.97
CA VAL A 26 5.58 -10.20 5.50
C VAL A 26 4.78 -8.97 5.04
N SER A 27 5.39 -7.81 5.18
CA SER A 27 5.23 -6.74 4.21
C SER A 27 6.22 -7.07 3.11
N LEU A 28 5.71 -7.34 1.92
CA LEU A 28 6.43 -7.69 0.70
C LEU A 28 7.57 -6.68 0.47
N THR A 29 8.82 -7.01 0.84
CA THR A 29 9.99 -6.18 0.51
C THR A 29 10.58 -6.69 -0.79
N VAL A 30 10.14 -6.09 -1.90
CA VAL A 30 10.77 -6.29 -3.20
C VAL A 30 12.17 -5.68 -3.13
N ILE A 31 13.17 -6.53 -3.31
CA ILE A 31 14.58 -6.18 -3.40
C ILE A 31 14.79 -5.33 -4.66
N PHE A 32 15.14 -4.06 -4.53
CA PHE A 32 15.80 -3.30 -5.59
C PHE A 32 17.25 -3.01 -5.16
N TRP A 33 18.18 -3.77 -5.73
CA TRP A 33 19.59 -3.39 -5.76
C TRP A 33 19.73 -2.05 -6.49
N PRO A 34 20.66 -1.17 -6.08
CA PRO A 34 20.82 0.10 -6.77
C PRO A 34 21.41 -0.17 -8.16
N GLN A 35 20.59 -0.05 -9.19
CA GLN A 35 21.06 -0.01 -10.57
C GLN A 35 21.78 1.33 -10.76
N ALA A 36 23.12 1.31 -10.67
CA ALA A 36 23.92 2.49 -10.95
C ALA A 36 23.91 2.76 -12.45
N GLY A 37 23.10 3.74 -12.85
CA GLY A 37 23.13 4.43 -14.14
C GLY A 37 22.10 3.91 -15.14
N ASN A 38 21.05 4.69 -15.40
CA ASN A 38 20.66 5.25 -16.69
C ASN A 38 19.42 6.16 -16.55
N ASN A 39 19.58 7.46 -16.24
CA ASN A 39 18.47 8.44 -16.24
C ASN A 39 17.16 7.88 -15.65
N ASP A 40 17.22 7.29 -14.46
CA ASP A 40 16.13 6.59 -13.82
C ASP A 40 15.07 7.61 -13.36
N GLY A 41 14.34 8.19 -14.32
CA GLY A 41 13.17 9.00 -14.07
C GLY A 41 12.25 8.19 -13.18
N ASN A 42 11.87 8.75 -12.04
CA ASN A 42 10.97 8.15 -11.07
C ASN A 42 9.71 7.68 -11.81
N ILE A 43 9.66 6.39 -12.16
CA ILE A 43 8.50 5.79 -12.81
C ILE A 43 7.44 5.71 -11.73
N ASP A 44 6.36 6.46 -11.92
CA ASP A 44 5.22 6.36 -11.04
C ASP A 44 4.60 4.96 -11.16
N ILE A 45 4.58 4.26 -10.03
CA ILE A 45 3.99 2.92 -9.86
C ILE A 45 2.90 2.93 -8.78
N THR A 46 2.56 4.11 -8.25
CA THR A 46 1.54 4.25 -7.21
C THR A 46 0.18 4.30 -7.88
N ALA A 47 -0.77 3.51 -7.39
CA ALA A 47 -2.13 3.56 -7.92
C ALA A 47 -2.91 4.73 -7.28
N PRO A 48 -3.86 5.33 -8.01
CA PRO A 48 -4.72 6.36 -7.45
C PRO A 48 -5.62 5.78 -6.36
N THR A 49 -5.95 6.61 -5.37
CA THR A 49 -6.95 6.29 -4.34
C THR A 49 -8.32 6.82 -4.76
N VAL A 50 -9.34 5.98 -4.66
CA VAL A 50 -10.73 6.30 -4.99
C VAL A 50 -11.60 6.17 -3.75
N GLU A 51 -12.38 7.21 -3.45
CA GLU A 51 -13.30 7.25 -2.31
C GLU A 51 -14.68 7.75 -2.76
N VAL A 52 -15.74 7.05 -2.34
CA VAL A 52 -17.12 7.57 -2.45
C VAL A 52 -17.41 8.40 -1.21
N THR A 53 -17.53 9.72 -1.38
CA THR A 53 -17.76 10.66 -0.26
C THR A 53 -19.24 10.94 -0.03
N ASN A 54 -20.10 10.68 -1.02
CA ASN A 54 -21.55 10.64 -0.86
C ASN A 54 -22.17 9.65 -1.87
N PRO A 55 -23.17 8.84 -1.48
CA PRO A 55 -23.79 8.75 -0.16
C PRO A 55 -22.87 8.15 0.91
N THR A 56 -23.14 8.49 2.16
CA THR A 56 -22.51 7.87 3.33
C THR A 56 -23.42 6.77 3.88
N ASN A 57 -22.89 5.93 4.79
CA ASN A 57 -23.65 4.84 5.39
C ASN A 57 -24.69 5.35 6.40
N THR A 58 -25.79 5.90 5.90
CA THR A 58 -26.91 6.46 6.65
C THR A 58 -28.24 6.24 5.91
N ILE A 59 -29.35 6.54 6.58
CA ILE A 59 -30.69 6.47 5.99
C ILE A 59 -30.98 7.79 5.27
N TYR A 60 -31.41 7.69 4.01
CA TYR A 60 -31.85 8.81 3.21
C TYR A 60 -33.36 8.74 2.96
N THR A 61 -34.02 9.89 3.04
CA THR A 61 -35.46 10.01 2.77
C THR A 61 -35.76 10.40 1.33
N ASN A 62 -34.76 10.89 0.60
CA ASN A 62 -34.88 11.25 -0.81
C ASN A 62 -34.58 10.03 -1.69
N ALA A 63 -35.34 9.87 -2.77
CA ALA A 63 -35.14 8.78 -3.73
C ALA A 63 -33.91 9.00 -4.63
N GLU A 64 -33.52 10.25 -4.86
CA GLU A 64 -32.37 10.63 -5.67
C GLU A 64 -31.28 11.25 -4.79
N LEU A 65 -30.04 10.79 -4.96
CA LEU A 65 -28.87 11.26 -4.25
C LEU A 65 -27.75 11.55 -5.24
N LEU A 66 -27.06 12.67 -5.03
CA LEU A 66 -25.88 13.01 -5.82
C LEU A 66 -24.72 12.08 -5.43
N LEU A 67 -24.19 11.32 -6.39
CA LEU A 67 -22.98 10.52 -6.19
C LEU A 67 -21.74 11.43 -6.23
N ASN A 68 -20.99 11.48 -5.14
CA ASN A 68 -19.70 12.16 -5.09
C ASN A 68 -18.58 11.13 -4.94
N ILE A 69 -17.62 11.18 -5.87
CA ILE A 69 -16.41 10.35 -5.88
C ILE A 69 -15.21 11.28 -5.87
N THR A 70 -14.25 11.00 -5.00
CA THR A 70 -12.95 11.68 -4.96
C THR A 70 -11.89 10.72 -5.43
N VAL A 71 -11.06 11.17 -6.37
CA VAL A 71 -9.88 10.44 -6.85
C VAL A 71 -8.66 11.28 -6.53
N THR A 72 -7.64 10.67 -5.95
CA THR A 72 -6.38 11.33 -5.59
C THR A 72 -5.21 10.49 -6.03
N ASP A 73 -4.16 11.16 -6.50
CA ASP A 73 -2.90 10.57 -6.93
C ASP A 73 -1.79 11.61 -6.72
N ASP A 74 -0.65 11.19 -6.20
CA ASP A 74 0.47 12.09 -5.88
C ASP A 74 1.26 12.53 -7.13
N ASN A 75 1.10 11.79 -8.23
CA ASN A 75 1.80 11.96 -9.50
C ASN A 75 0.87 12.46 -10.62
N GLY A 76 -0.43 12.47 -10.36
CA GLY A 76 -1.45 13.12 -11.17
C GLY A 76 -2.48 12.15 -11.72
N ILE A 77 -3.62 12.68 -12.15
CA ILE A 77 -4.73 11.89 -12.67
C ILE A 77 -4.90 12.24 -14.14
N ASN A 78 -4.90 11.22 -15.00
CA ASN A 78 -5.16 11.39 -16.42
C ASN A 78 -6.66 11.27 -16.74
N THR A 79 -7.33 10.23 -16.23
CA THR A 79 -8.71 9.94 -16.58
C THR A 79 -9.44 9.29 -15.41
N VAL A 80 -10.74 9.56 -15.28
CA VAL A 80 -11.60 8.92 -14.27
C VAL A 80 -12.77 8.22 -14.96
N TRP A 81 -12.96 6.93 -14.65
CA TRP A 81 -14.06 6.11 -15.18
C TRP A 81 -14.99 5.69 -14.05
N TYR A 82 -16.29 5.74 -14.30
CA TYR A 82 -17.27 5.10 -13.44
C TYR A 82 -18.32 4.36 -14.27
N ASN A 83 -18.87 3.30 -13.68
CA ASN A 83 -19.97 2.54 -14.25
C ASN A 83 -21.19 2.71 -13.35
N TRP A 84 -22.30 3.16 -13.93
CA TRP A 84 -23.58 3.28 -13.25
C TRP A 84 -24.60 2.38 -13.95
N GLU A 85 -25.19 1.41 -13.23
CA GLU A 85 -26.19 0.48 -13.78
C GLU A 85 -25.73 -0.23 -15.07
N GLY A 86 -24.45 -0.57 -15.19
CA GLY A 86 -23.89 -1.21 -16.38
C GLY A 86 -23.52 -0.24 -17.51
N SER A 87 -23.75 1.07 -17.35
CA SER A 87 -23.36 2.10 -18.31
C SER A 87 -22.02 2.77 -17.94
N ASN A 88 -21.07 2.80 -18.87
CA ASN A 88 -19.77 3.46 -18.68
C ASN A 88 -19.85 4.96 -18.98
N VAL A 89 -19.32 5.78 -18.07
CA VAL A 89 -19.14 7.21 -18.27
C VAL A 89 -17.67 7.59 -18.01
N THR A 90 -17.11 8.42 -18.88
CA THR A 90 -15.71 8.88 -18.87
C THR A 90 -15.67 10.40 -18.78
N TYR A 91 -14.87 10.93 -17.86
CA TYR A 91 -14.60 12.37 -17.72
C TYR A 91 -13.10 12.64 -17.81
#